data_AF-A0A067N0K2-F1
#
_entry.id   AF-A0A067N0K2-F1
#
_cell.length_a   1.000
_cell.length_b   1.000
_cell.length_c   1.000
_cell.angle_alpha   90.00
_cell.angle_beta   90.00
_cell.angle_gamma   90.00
#
_symmetry.space_group_name_H-M   'P 1'
#
loop_
_entity.id
_entity.type
_entity.pdbx_description
1 polymer ?
#
loop_
_entity_poly.entity_id
_entity_poly.type
_entity_poly.pdbx_seq_one_letter_code
_entity_poly.pdbx_strand_id
1 'polypeptide(L)'
;MTLLLNSINNKHGGYLTRRLHIPHEVWSQGGAKLMNLQEKGKCVAVLSSALEEVTAGSGEFFRGAGRVSAEKWARVLEDWNAVCEGVVGNMGKKLGVGVKKIGGVTSWSGKVTRTLDRMTNGKNFDSPTTYVLGLAKLFQQAQLFDEHIKALSSSQHPTPYSTLPPELRLQLEARFRRTSEFFASVVLTFVMRDLGLLLDKYARKGEKWLVE
;
A
#
# COMPACT_ATOMS: atom_id res chain seq x y z
N MET A 1 -1.41 7.53 4.04
CA MET A 1 -0.92 6.30 4.72
C MET A 1 -0.10 6.61 5.98
N THR A 2 0.59 7.75 6.05
CA THR A 2 1.42 8.18 7.19
C THR A 2 0.74 8.11 8.55
N LEU A 3 -0.52 8.56 8.69
CA LEU A 3 -1.23 8.52 9.97
C LEU A 3 -1.46 7.09 10.48
N LEU A 4 -1.81 6.17 9.58
CA LEU A 4 -1.94 4.74 9.91
C LEU A 4 -0.60 4.16 10.33
N LEU A 5 0.47 4.43 9.57
CA LEU A 5 1.80 3.97 9.92
C LEU A 5 2.25 4.49 11.29
N ASN A 6 2.02 5.76 11.59
CA ASN A 6 2.34 6.35 12.88
C ASN A 6 1.58 5.65 14.01
N SER A 7 0.30 5.33 13.81
CA SER A 7 -0.47 4.57 14.80
C SER A 7 0.04 3.15 15.04
N ILE A 8 0.67 2.54 14.04
CA ILE A 8 1.27 1.20 14.15
C ILE A 8 2.63 1.27 14.87
N ASN A 9 3.48 2.23 14.52
CA ASN A 9 4.88 2.27 14.99
C ASN A 9 5.07 3.00 16.31
N ASN A 10 4.24 3.99 16.63
CA ASN A 10 4.38 4.74 17.87
C ASN A 10 3.84 3.91 19.04
N LYS A 11 4.65 3.75 20.09
CA LYS A 11 4.27 3.03 21.32
C LYS A 11 3.03 3.62 22.01
N HIS A 12 2.78 4.91 21.83
CA HIS A 12 1.60 5.57 22.38
C HIS A 12 0.38 5.52 21.45
N GLY A 13 0.52 4.96 20.24
CA GLY A 13 -0.49 5.01 19.19
C GLY A 13 -0.46 6.31 18.39
N GLY A 14 -1.55 6.61 17.69
CA GLY A 14 -1.63 7.80 16.83
C GLY A 14 -3.04 8.20 16.43
N TYR A 15 -3.20 9.48 16.12
CA TYR A 15 -4.47 10.03 15.64
C TYR A 15 -4.64 9.84 14.13
N LEU A 16 -5.75 9.25 13.71
CA LEU A 16 -6.15 9.18 12.29
C LEU A 16 -7.02 10.37 11.88
N THR A 17 -7.76 10.92 12.85
CA THR A 17 -8.54 12.15 12.69
C THR A 17 -8.38 12.99 13.95
N ARG A 18 -8.89 14.23 13.95
CA ARG A 18 -8.89 15.10 15.15
C ARG A 18 -9.62 14.48 16.36
N ARG A 19 -10.44 13.45 16.14
CA ARG A 19 -11.29 12.83 17.18
C ARG A 19 -11.09 11.33 17.33
N LEU A 20 -10.21 10.71 16.53
CA LEU A 20 -9.98 9.27 16.55
C LEU A 20 -8.51 8.98 16.84
N HIS A 21 -8.23 8.64 18.09
CA HIS A 21 -6.95 8.08 18.52
C HIS A 21 -6.99 6.56 18.40
N ILE A 22 -5.92 5.97 17.86
CA ILE A 22 -5.72 4.53 17.77
C ILE A 22 -4.57 4.16 18.70
N PRO A 23 -4.83 3.55 19.87
CA PRO A 23 -3.79 3.01 20.74
C PRO A 23 -2.93 1.98 20.02
N HIS A 24 -1.64 1.94 20.33
CA HIS A 24 -0.70 0.98 19.73
C HIS A 24 -1.15 -0.47 19.93
N GLU A 25 -1.73 -0.74 21.10
CA GLU A 25 -2.19 -2.06 21.51
C GLU A 25 -3.28 -2.60 20.58
N VAL A 26 -4.07 -1.74 19.94
CA VAL A 26 -5.10 -2.16 18.96
C VAL A 26 -4.48 -3.02 17.86
N TRP A 27 -3.27 -2.68 17.43
CA TRP A 27 -2.55 -3.41 16.38
C TRP A 27 -1.87 -4.69 16.90
N SER A 28 -1.62 -4.80 18.20
CA SER A 28 -1.00 -5.98 18.84
C SER A 28 -2.00 -6.86 19.58
N GLN A 29 -3.28 -6.48 19.66
CA GLN A 29 -4.33 -7.24 20.34
C GLN A 29 -4.51 -8.62 19.69
N GLY A 30 -3.99 -9.63 20.37
CA GLY A 30 -4.22 -11.03 20.02
C GLY A 30 -5.71 -11.40 19.98
N GLY A 31 -6.08 -12.14 18.94
CA GLY A 31 -7.32 -12.91 18.82
C GLY A 31 -8.52 -12.20 18.22
N ALA A 32 -8.40 -11.00 17.65
CA ALA A 32 -9.47 -10.53 16.75
C ALA A 32 -9.48 -11.45 15.52
N LYS A 33 -10.64 -12.00 15.16
CA LYS A 33 -10.75 -12.91 14.04
C LYS A 33 -10.83 -12.09 12.74
N LEU A 34 -9.66 -11.75 12.20
CA LEU A 34 -9.56 -11.06 10.91
C LEU A 34 -9.94 -12.02 9.78
N MET A 35 -10.94 -11.64 8.99
CA MET A 35 -11.35 -12.41 7.83
C MET A 35 -10.31 -12.34 6.72
N ASN A 36 -10.08 -13.48 6.03
CA ASN A 36 -9.21 -13.59 4.87
C ASN A 36 -7.80 -13.03 5.12
N LEU A 37 -7.27 -13.24 6.33
CA LEU A 37 -5.97 -12.72 6.76
C LEU A 37 -4.84 -13.19 5.85
N GLN A 38 -4.90 -14.46 5.42
CA GLN A 38 -3.89 -15.03 4.55
C GLN A 38 -3.87 -14.34 3.18
N GLU A 39 -5.03 -14.07 2.57
CA GLU A 39 -5.12 -13.34 1.30
C GLU A 39 -4.66 -11.89 1.42
N LYS A 40 -5.04 -11.21 2.50
CA LYS A 40 -4.57 -9.84 2.77
C LYS A 40 -3.06 -9.81 2.96
N GLY A 41 -2.51 -10.76 3.72
CA GLY A 41 -1.06 -10.92 3.88
C GLY A 41 -0.35 -11.15 2.55
N LYS A 42 -0.88 -12.03 1.69
CA LYS A 42 -0.36 -12.25 0.32
C LYS A 42 -0.40 -10.96 -0.51
N CYS A 43 -1.51 -10.23 -0.48
CA CYS A 43 -1.64 -8.93 -1.14
C CYS A 43 -0.56 -7.94 -0.66
N VAL A 44 -0.40 -7.79 0.66
CA VAL A 44 0.62 -6.93 1.27
C VAL A 44 2.03 -7.34 0.85
N ALA A 45 2.31 -8.65 0.77
CA ALA A 45 3.60 -9.17 0.34
C ALA A 45 3.92 -8.80 -1.12
N VAL A 46 2.96 -9.02 -2.02
CA VAL A 46 3.09 -8.68 -3.46
C VAL A 46 3.35 -7.20 -3.64
N LEU A 47 2.55 -6.36 -2.98
CA LEU A 47 2.69 -4.91 -3.10
C LEU A 47 4.02 -4.45 -2.52
N SER A 48 4.44 -4.97 -1.36
CA SER A 48 5.74 -4.63 -0.76
C SER A 48 6.91 -4.99 -1.68
N SER A 49 6.83 -6.15 -2.36
CA SER A 49 7.84 -6.56 -3.34
C SER A 49 7.89 -5.64 -4.54
N ALA A 50 6.74 -5.33 -5.14
CA ALA A 50 6.71 -4.46 -6.30
C ALA A 50 7.18 -3.04 -5.94
N LEU A 51 6.91 -2.59 -4.70
CA LEU A 51 7.44 -1.33 -4.18
C LEU A 51 8.96 -1.31 -4.01
N GLU A 52 9.63 -2.45 -3.83
CA GLU A 52 11.09 -2.50 -3.82
C GLU A 52 11.65 -2.11 -5.19
N GLU A 53 11.03 -2.58 -6.28
CA GLU A 53 11.38 -2.19 -7.66
C GLU A 53 11.07 -0.71 -7.92
N VAL A 54 9.92 -0.22 -7.44
CA VAL A 54 9.55 1.20 -7.53
C VAL A 54 10.55 2.08 -6.76
N THR A 55 11.00 1.65 -5.58
CA THR A 55 11.99 2.37 -4.76
C THR A 55 13.34 2.46 -5.50
N ALA A 56 13.79 1.35 -6.11
CA ALA A 56 15.00 1.34 -6.91
C ALA A 56 14.89 2.29 -8.12
N GLY A 57 13.78 2.20 -8.87
CA GLY A 57 13.52 3.07 -10.03
C GLY A 57 13.40 4.56 -9.66
N SER A 58 12.83 4.86 -8.49
CA SER A 58 12.75 6.22 -7.94
C SER A 58 14.14 6.80 -7.70
N GLY A 59 15.01 6.04 -7.03
CA GLY A 59 16.39 6.46 -6.77
C GLY A 59 17.19 6.69 -8.05
N GLU A 60 17.02 5.84 -9.07
CA GLU A 60 17.61 6.06 -10.40
C GLU A 60 17.06 7.31 -11.08
N PHE A 61 15.74 7.54 -10.99
CA PHE A 61 15.10 8.71 -11.60
C PHE A 61 15.58 10.03 -10.98
N PHE A 62 15.72 10.10 -9.65
CA PHE A 62 16.20 11.31 -8.99
C PHE A 62 17.69 11.57 -9.22
N ARG A 63 18.50 10.52 -9.42
CA ARG A 63 19.91 10.65 -9.80
C ARG A 63 20.11 10.92 -11.30
N GLY A 64 19.20 10.44 -12.14
CA GLY A 64 19.26 10.56 -13.59
C GLY A 64 18.44 11.73 -14.11
N ALA A 65 19.08 12.71 -14.74
CA ALA A 65 18.37 13.80 -15.40
C ALA A 65 17.93 13.43 -16.83
N GLY A 66 16.78 13.96 -17.26
CA GLY A 66 16.38 13.97 -18.67
C GLY A 66 15.42 12.86 -19.11
N ARG A 67 15.08 12.90 -20.39
CA ARG A 67 13.99 12.12 -21.00
C ARG A 67 14.18 10.61 -20.87
N VAL A 68 15.40 10.10 -21.06
CA VAL A 68 15.69 8.66 -20.97
C VAL A 68 15.42 8.11 -19.57
N SER A 69 15.85 8.87 -18.54
CA SER A 69 15.59 8.54 -17.13
C SER A 69 14.08 8.52 -16.84
N ALA A 70 13.36 9.54 -17.34
CA ALA A 70 11.91 9.64 -17.18
C ALA A 70 11.15 8.52 -17.92
N GLU A 71 11.59 8.09 -19.10
CA GLU A 71 10.99 6.97 -19.83
C GLU A 71 11.20 5.63 -19.10
N LYS A 72 12.37 5.41 -18.49
CA LYS A 72 12.61 4.25 -17.62
C LYS A 72 11.72 4.31 -16.39
N TRP A 73 11.64 5.45 -15.73
CA TRP A 73 10.77 5.65 -14.58
C TRP A 73 9.30 5.42 -14.91
N ALA A 74 8.85 5.89 -16.06
CA ALA A 74 7.52 5.61 -16.56
C ALA A 74 7.30 4.09 -16.62
N ARG A 75 8.17 3.32 -17.28
CA ARG A 75 8.04 1.85 -17.36
C ARG A 75 7.93 1.18 -15.98
N VAL A 76 8.72 1.61 -15.00
CA VAL A 76 8.62 1.11 -13.60
C VAL A 76 7.23 1.37 -13.01
N LEU A 77 6.68 2.57 -13.18
CA LEU A 77 5.31 2.88 -12.73
C LEU A 77 4.23 2.11 -13.51
N GLU A 78 4.50 1.72 -14.75
CA GLU A 78 3.60 0.89 -15.55
C GLU A 78 3.52 -0.53 -15.03
N ASP A 79 4.69 -1.13 -14.78
CA ASP A 79 4.81 -2.45 -14.16
C ASP A 79 4.14 -2.47 -12.78
N TRP A 80 4.32 -1.42 -11.97
CA TRP A 80 3.61 -1.25 -10.70
C TRP A 80 2.08 -1.18 -10.85
N ASN A 81 1.57 -0.41 -11.82
CA ASN A 81 0.14 -0.33 -12.06
C ASN A 81 -0.42 -1.68 -12.54
N ALA A 82 0.34 -2.43 -13.36
CA ALA A 82 -0.04 -3.78 -13.78
C ALA A 82 -0.12 -4.75 -12.58
N VAL A 83 0.79 -4.63 -11.59
CA VAL A 83 0.69 -5.36 -10.32
C VAL A 83 -0.60 -4.99 -9.58
N CYS A 84 -0.92 -3.71 -9.48
CA CYS A 84 -2.15 -3.23 -8.83
C CYS A 84 -3.41 -3.82 -9.48
N GLU A 85 -3.49 -3.79 -10.81
CA GLU A 85 -4.58 -4.40 -11.58
C GLU A 85 -4.63 -5.92 -11.38
N GLY A 86 -3.47 -6.58 -11.36
CA GLY A 86 -3.36 -8.00 -11.07
C GLY A 86 -3.92 -8.36 -9.68
N VAL A 87 -3.64 -7.55 -8.66
CA VAL A 87 -4.19 -7.72 -7.30
C VAL A 87 -5.71 -7.57 -7.32
N VAL A 88 -6.26 -6.55 -7.97
CA VAL A 88 -7.71 -6.36 -8.07
C VAL A 88 -8.38 -7.53 -8.79
N GLY A 89 -7.84 -7.94 -9.94
CA GLY A 89 -8.40 -9.01 -10.76
C GLY A 89 -8.41 -10.38 -10.09
N ASN A 90 -7.37 -10.70 -9.32
CA ASN A 90 -7.18 -12.05 -8.78
C ASN A 90 -7.53 -12.17 -7.29
N MET A 91 -7.37 -11.09 -6.52
CA MET A 91 -7.61 -11.09 -5.07
C MET A 91 -8.77 -10.18 -4.65
N GLY A 92 -9.26 -9.29 -5.51
CA GLY A 92 -10.27 -8.27 -5.12
C GLY A 92 -11.48 -8.85 -4.37
N LYS A 93 -12.14 -9.86 -4.95
CA LYS A 93 -13.27 -10.54 -4.29
C LYS A 93 -12.93 -11.05 -2.89
N LYS A 94 -11.75 -11.67 -2.72
CA LYS A 94 -11.30 -12.24 -1.43
C LYS A 94 -10.89 -11.15 -0.43
N LEU A 95 -10.35 -10.05 -0.91
CA LEU A 95 -10.04 -8.87 -0.10
C LEU A 95 -11.32 -8.09 0.30
N GLY A 96 -12.47 -8.43 -0.29
CA GLY A 96 -13.73 -7.71 -0.09
C GLY A 96 -13.67 -6.29 -0.65
N VAL A 97 -12.92 -6.13 -1.75
CA VAL A 97 -12.68 -4.87 -2.48
C VAL A 97 -12.86 -5.14 -3.97
N GLY A 98 -13.68 -4.35 -4.65
CA GLY A 98 -13.93 -4.54 -6.07
C GLY A 98 -15.32 -4.12 -6.47
N VAL A 99 -15.40 -3.13 -7.36
CA VAL A 99 -16.57 -2.88 -8.18
C VAL A 99 -16.67 -4.03 -9.20
N LYS A 100 -17.87 -4.56 -9.43
CA LYS A 100 -18.13 -5.49 -10.56
C LYS A 100 -17.55 -4.86 -11.83
N LYS A 101 -16.56 -5.48 -12.48
CA LYS A 101 -16.25 -5.18 -13.88
C LYS A 101 -16.46 -6.39 -14.77
N ILE A 102 -17.01 -6.06 -15.93
CA ILE A 102 -17.35 -6.85 -17.11
C ILE A 102 -16.06 -7.49 -17.66
N GLY A 103 -16.21 -8.68 -18.23
CA GLY A 103 -15.14 -9.65 -18.44
C GLY A 103 -13.91 -9.16 -19.20
N GLY A 104 -12.77 -9.67 -18.74
CA GLY A 104 -11.44 -9.57 -19.34
C GLY A 104 -10.46 -10.31 -18.43
N VAL A 105 -9.78 -11.33 -18.95
CA VAL A 105 -8.84 -12.15 -18.18
C VAL A 105 -7.62 -11.29 -17.84
N THR A 106 -7.55 -10.74 -16.63
CA THR A 106 -6.34 -10.11 -16.11
C THR A 106 -5.35 -11.20 -15.69
N SER A 107 -4.67 -11.77 -16.68
CA SER A 107 -3.55 -12.67 -16.48
C SER A 107 -2.40 -11.88 -15.87
N TRP A 108 -1.90 -12.30 -14.72
CA TRP A 108 -0.66 -11.76 -14.18
C TRP A 108 0.46 -11.92 -15.21
N SER A 109 1.26 -10.88 -15.43
CA SER A 109 2.47 -11.05 -16.23
C SER A 109 3.34 -12.13 -15.57
N GLY A 110 4.01 -12.97 -16.37
CA GLY A 110 4.76 -14.12 -15.86
C GLY A 110 5.86 -13.76 -14.85
N LYS A 111 6.30 -12.50 -14.81
CA LYS A 111 7.20 -11.98 -13.75
C LYS A 111 6.47 -11.86 -12.42
N VAL A 112 5.26 -11.29 -12.40
CA VAL A 112 4.45 -11.09 -11.18
C VAL A 112 4.04 -12.43 -10.57
N THR A 113 3.66 -13.42 -11.39
CA THR A 113 3.33 -14.77 -10.90
C THR A 113 4.53 -15.46 -10.25
N ARG A 114 5.71 -15.39 -10.86
CA ARG A 114 6.93 -15.99 -10.29
C ARG A 114 7.37 -15.30 -9.00
N THR A 115 7.22 -13.99 -8.92
CA THR A 115 7.52 -13.22 -7.69
C THR A 115 6.50 -13.53 -6.60
N LEU A 116 5.21 -13.67 -6.93
CA LEU A 116 4.20 -14.14 -5.99
C LEU A 116 4.53 -15.55 -5.47
N ASP A 117 4.77 -16.52 -6.35
CA ASP A 117 5.03 -17.89 -5.93
C ASP A 117 6.26 -17.96 -5.03
N ARG A 118 7.33 -17.24 -5.38
CA ARG A 118 8.55 -17.16 -4.55
C ARG A 118 8.31 -16.55 -3.18
N MET A 119 7.50 -15.50 -3.08
CA MET A 119 7.32 -14.76 -1.82
C MET A 119 6.19 -15.30 -0.94
N THR A 120 5.19 -15.95 -1.53
CA THR A 120 4.03 -16.46 -0.81
C THR A 120 4.17 -17.92 -0.38
N ASN A 121 5.07 -18.72 -0.99
CA ASN A 121 5.36 -20.10 -0.54
C ASN A 121 6.22 -20.21 0.73
N GLY A 122 6.74 -19.09 1.27
CA GLY A 122 7.60 -19.11 2.46
C GLY A 122 7.19 -18.19 3.60
N LYS A 123 6.24 -17.27 3.39
CA LYS A 123 5.76 -16.34 4.43
C LYS A 123 4.36 -16.75 4.86
N ASN A 124 4.26 -17.38 6.03
CA ASN A 124 2.97 -17.63 6.66
C ASN A 124 2.45 -16.31 7.26
N PHE A 125 1.39 -15.77 6.65
CA PHE A 125 0.61 -14.65 7.18
C PHE A 125 -0.54 -15.17 8.06
N ASP A 126 -0.25 -16.17 8.87
CA ASP A 126 -1.16 -16.85 9.79
C ASP A 126 -1.36 -16.06 11.09
N SER A 127 -0.42 -15.18 11.44
CA SER A 127 -0.50 -14.34 12.63
C SER A 127 -0.89 -12.88 12.33
N PRO A 128 -1.76 -12.26 13.14
CA PRO A 128 -2.04 -10.82 13.06
C PRO A 128 -0.77 -9.96 13.18
N THR A 129 0.21 -10.39 13.97
CA THR A 129 1.49 -9.68 14.14
C THR A 129 2.26 -9.57 12.83
N THR A 130 2.42 -10.69 12.11
CA THR A 130 3.12 -10.71 10.81
C THR A 130 2.38 -9.84 9.79
N TYR A 131 1.05 -9.85 9.80
CA TYR A 131 0.23 -9.00 8.94
C TYR A 131 0.45 -7.50 9.23
N VAL A 132 0.41 -7.10 10.50
CA VAL A 132 0.61 -5.69 10.91
C VAL A 132 2.02 -5.21 10.60
N LEU A 133 3.05 -6.03 10.82
CA LEU A 133 4.42 -5.71 10.41
C LEU A 133 4.53 -5.56 8.89
N GLY A 134 3.82 -6.41 8.12
CA GLY A 134 3.71 -6.27 6.68
C GLY A 134 3.06 -4.95 6.25
N LEU A 135 1.97 -4.55 6.91
CA LEU A 135 1.31 -3.26 6.65
C LEU A 135 2.24 -2.09 6.97
N ALA A 136 2.97 -2.14 8.08
CA ALA A 136 3.93 -1.10 8.45
C ALA A 136 5.00 -0.94 7.36
N LYS A 137 5.59 -2.05 6.88
CA LYS A 137 6.56 -2.03 5.79
C LYS A 137 5.94 -1.45 4.50
N LEU A 138 4.76 -1.93 4.11
CA LEU A 138 4.05 -1.46 2.92
C LEU A 138 3.80 0.06 2.97
N PHE A 139 3.28 0.57 4.09
CA PHE A 139 2.99 1.99 4.25
C PHE A 139 4.25 2.86 4.32
N GLN A 140 5.34 2.35 4.89
CA GLN A 140 6.62 3.04 4.88
C GLN A 140 7.15 3.18 3.46
N GLN A 141 7.15 2.10 2.67
CA GLN A 141 7.59 2.16 1.28
C GLN A 141 6.69 3.08 0.45
N ALA A 142 5.37 2.99 0.61
CA ALA A 142 4.43 3.78 -0.17
C ALA A 142 4.55 5.32 0.03
N GLN A 143 5.26 5.80 1.05
CA GLN A 143 5.55 7.23 1.23
C GLN A 143 6.32 7.83 0.05
N LEU A 144 7.08 7.00 -0.69
CA LEU A 144 7.82 7.42 -1.87
C LEU A 144 6.91 8.10 -2.92
N PHE A 145 5.65 7.67 -3.03
CA PHE A 145 4.69 8.26 -3.96
C PHE A 145 4.32 9.70 -3.56
N ASP A 146 4.18 9.97 -2.26
CA ASP A 146 3.88 11.32 -1.76
C ASP A 146 5.05 12.27 -2.09
N GLU A 147 6.29 11.78 -2.01
CA GLU A 147 7.48 12.55 -2.40
C GLU A 147 7.47 12.90 -3.90
N HIS A 148 7.14 11.94 -4.77
CA HIS A 148 7.04 12.21 -6.21
C HIS A 148 5.88 13.13 -6.57
N ILE A 149 4.71 13.00 -5.93
CA ILE A 149 3.56 13.88 -6.17
C ILE A 149 3.91 15.32 -5.76
N LYS A 150 4.59 15.49 -4.62
CA LYS A 150 5.12 16.80 -4.20
C LYS A 150 6.17 17.32 -5.20
N ALA A 151 7.10 16.48 -5.64
CA ALA A 151 8.13 16.87 -6.58
C ALA A 151 7.58 17.25 -7.96
N LEU A 152 6.50 16.59 -8.40
CA LEU A 152 5.72 16.98 -9.57
C LEU A 152 5.09 18.36 -9.35
N SER A 153 4.46 18.59 -8.21
CA SER A 153 3.70 19.83 -7.93
C SER A 153 4.57 21.03 -7.52
N SER A 154 5.83 20.79 -7.18
CA SER A 154 6.77 21.82 -6.70
C SER A 154 7.05 22.87 -7.77
N SER A 155 6.72 24.12 -7.47
CA SER A 155 7.11 25.31 -8.23
C SER A 155 8.33 26.03 -7.62
N GLN A 156 8.68 25.72 -6.37
CA GLN A 156 9.70 26.45 -5.60
C GLN A 156 11.12 25.98 -5.88
N HIS A 157 11.30 24.68 -6.16
CA HIS A 157 12.60 24.08 -6.43
C HIS A 157 12.55 23.25 -7.72
N PRO A 158 13.53 23.40 -8.63
CA PRO A 158 13.66 22.55 -9.80
C PRO A 158 13.78 21.09 -9.39
N THR A 159 12.81 20.28 -9.83
CA THR A 159 12.84 18.82 -9.65
C THR A 159 13.11 18.15 -10.99
N PRO A 160 13.49 16.85 -11.03
CA PRO A 160 13.63 16.13 -12.29
C PRO A 160 12.37 16.16 -13.18
N TYR A 161 11.20 16.45 -12.59
CA TYR A 161 9.94 16.63 -13.31
C TYR A 161 9.79 17.97 -14.03
N SER A 162 10.47 19.01 -13.54
CA SER A 162 10.36 20.36 -14.10
C SER A 162 10.94 20.48 -15.51
N THR A 163 11.91 19.63 -15.84
CA THR A 163 12.60 19.60 -17.14
C THR A 163 11.96 18.66 -18.16
N LEU A 164 10.87 17.98 -17.81
CA LEU A 164 10.25 16.98 -18.69
C LEU A 164 9.27 17.63 -19.68
N PRO A 165 9.10 17.03 -20.87
CA PRO A 165 8.03 17.40 -21.78
C PRO A 165 6.65 17.29 -21.10
N PRO A 166 5.70 18.22 -21.37
CA PRO A 166 4.39 18.22 -20.74
C PRO A 166 3.64 16.88 -20.88
N GLU A 167 3.75 16.24 -22.04
CA GLU A 167 3.14 14.94 -22.32
C GLU A 167 3.64 13.84 -21.36
N LEU A 168 4.95 13.74 -21.18
CA LEU A 168 5.54 12.73 -20.29
C LEU A 168 5.20 13.00 -18.83
N ARG A 169 5.13 14.28 -18.45
CA ARG A 169 4.71 14.70 -17.11
C ARG A 169 3.25 14.31 -16.83
N LEU A 170 2.34 14.54 -17.78
CA LEU A 170 0.93 14.14 -17.66
C LEU A 170 0.78 12.61 -17.54
N GLN A 171 1.58 11.85 -18.30
CA GLN A 171 1.58 10.39 -18.20
C GLN A 171 2.03 9.90 -16.82
N LEU A 172 3.07 10.51 -16.23
CA LEU A 172 3.54 10.18 -14.89
C LEU A 172 2.50 10.56 -13.82
N GLU A 173 1.89 11.74 -13.94
CA GLU A 173 0.80 12.18 -13.05
C GLU A 173 -0.38 11.18 -13.07
N ALA A 174 -0.81 10.76 -14.26
CA ALA A 174 -1.90 9.79 -14.40
C ALA A 174 -1.57 8.44 -13.74
N ARG A 175 -0.31 8.01 -13.78
CA ARG A 175 0.16 6.77 -13.12
C ARG A 175 0.16 6.91 -11.60
N PHE A 176 0.58 8.06 -11.05
CA PHE A 176 0.49 8.33 -9.61
C PHE A 176 -0.97 8.44 -9.12
N ARG A 177 -1.86 9.05 -9.92
CA ARG A 177 -3.29 9.13 -9.61
C ARG A 177 -3.91 7.74 -9.50
N ARG A 178 -3.65 6.84 -10.46
CA ARG A 178 -4.08 5.44 -10.40
C ARG A 178 -3.56 4.71 -9.17
N THR A 179 -2.31 4.97 -8.77
CA THR A 179 -1.73 4.41 -7.54
C THR A 179 -2.49 4.90 -6.31
N SER A 180 -2.79 6.20 -6.21
CA SER A 180 -3.57 6.75 -5.11
C SER A 180 -4.97 6.15 -5.03
N GLU A 181 -5.65 6.02 -6.17
CA GLU A 181 -6.97 5.39 -6.28
C GLU A 181 -6.93 3.92 -5.85
N PHE A 182 -5.90 3.18 -6.25
CA PHE A 182 -5.70 1.80 -5.83
C PHE A 182 -5.52 1.68 -4.32
N PHE A 183 -4.63 2.46 -3.70
CA PHE A 183 -4.46 2.44 -2.25
C PHE A 183 -5.76 2.79 -1.52
N ALA A 184 -6.49 3.80 -1.98
CA ALA A 184 -7.76 4.20 -1.37
C ALA A 184 -8.83 3.10 -1.49
N SER A 185 -9.02 2.53 -2.68
CA SER A 185 -10.12 1.61 -2.97
C SER A 185 -9.85 0.16 -2.55
N VAL A 186 -8.59 -0.25 -2.49
CA VAL A 186 -8.18 -1.63 -2.19
C VAL A 186 -7.57 -1.70 -0.80
N VAL A 187 -6.38 -1.11 -0.63
CA VAL A 187 -5.56 -1.31 0.58
C VAL A 187 -6.24 -0.70 1.80
N LEU A 188 -6.59 0.58 1.75
CA LEU A 188 -7.21 1.28 2.87
C LEU A 188 -8.61 0.73 3.18
N THR A 189 -9.36 0.25 2.17
CA THR A 189 -10.67 -0.35 2.40
C THR A 189 -10.60 -1.56 3.34
N PHE A 190 -9.71 -2.52 3.07
CA PHE A 190 -9.62 -3.69 3.95
C PHE A 190 -8.91 -3.38 5.27
N VAL A 191 -7.92 -2.48 5.27
CA VAL A 191 -7.21 -2.08 6.49
C VAL A 191 -8.14 -1.34 7.46
N MET A 192 -8.97 -0.43 6.97
CA MET A 192 -9.92 0.29 7.82
C MET A 192 -11.01 -0.64 8.39
N ARG A 193 -11.44 -1.65 7.62
CA ARG A 193 -12.35 -2.68 8.11
C ARG A 193 -11.71 -3.51 9.22
N ASP A 194 -10.46 -3.94 9.04
CA ASP A 194 -9.71 -4.69 10.05
C ASP A 194 -9.45 -3.85 11.30
N LEU A 195 -9.11 -2.58 11.13
CA LEU A 195 -8.96 -1.64 12.24
C LEU A 195 -10.26 -1.49 13.03
N GLY A 196 -11.42 -1.42 12.36
CA GLY A 196 -12.72 -1.40 13.03
C GLY A 196 -12.96 -2.65 13.91
N LEU A 197 -12.60 -3.84 13.40
CA LEU A 197 -12.71 -5.10 14.16
C LEU A 197 -11.74 -5.15 15.34
N LEU A 198 -10.51 -4.67 15.16
CA LEU A 198 -9.51 -4.59 16.22
C LEU A 198 -9.93 -3.61 17.32
N LEU A 199 -10.48 -2.45 16.93
CA LEU A 199 -11.01 -1.45 17.86
C LEU A 199 -12.20 -1.97 18.66
N ASP A 200 -13.18 -2.61 18.03
CA ASP A 200 -14.33 -3.21 18.75
C ASP A 200 -13.84 -4.25 19.77
N LYS A 201 -12.89 -5.10 19.38
CA LYS A 201 -12.30 -6.06 20.31
C LYS A 201 -11.54 -5.40 21.46
N TYR A 202 -10.77 -4.36 21.16
CA TYR A 202 -10.02 -3.60 22.17
C TYR A 202 -10.97 -2.94 23.18
N ALA A 203 -12.03 -2.27 22.71
CA ALA A 203 -13.03 -1.63 23.55
C ALA A 203 -13.70 -2.61 24.51
N ARG A 204 -14.15 -3.77 24.01
CA ARG A 204 -14.77 -4.83 24.84
C ARG A 204 -13.83 -5.41 25.90
N LYS A 205 -12.53 -5.44 25.64
CA LYS A 205 -11.54 -5.85 26.66
C LYS A 205 -11.37 -4.76 27.73
N GLY A 206 -11.35 -3.49 27.32
CA GLY A 206 -11.28 -2.35 28.23
C GLY A 206 -12.46 -2.32 29.20
N GLU A 207 -13.67 -2.66 28.75
CA GLU A 207 -14.85 -2.79 29.63
C GLU A 207 -14.62 -3.80 30.76
N LYS A 208 -13.90 -4.90 30.50
CA LYS A 208 -13.58 -5.89 31.54
C LYS A 208 -12.59 -5.37 32.57
N TRP A 209 -11.61 -4.57 32.14
CA TRP A 209 -10.62 -3.96 33.03
C TRP A 209 -11.19 -2.87 33.94
N LEU A 210 -12.35 -2.31 33.61
CA LEU A 210 -13.04 -1.31 34.43
C LEU A 210 -13.94 -1.94 35.51
N VAL A 211 -14.22 -3.24 35.40
CA VAL A 211 -15.11 -3.98 36.31
C VAL A 211 -14.31 -4.78 37.37
N GLU A 212 -13.00 -4.92 37.18
CA GLU A 212 -12.03 -5.41 38.17
C GLU A 212 -11.47 -4.25 39.01
#